data_AF-A0A1C8ZQ47-F1
#
_entry.id   AF-A0A1C8ZQ47-F1
#
_cell.length_a   1.000
_cell.length_b   1.000
_cell.length_c   1.000
_cell.angle_alpha   90.00
_cell.angle_beta   90.00
_cell.angle_gamma   90.00
#
_symmetry.space_group_name_H-M   'P 1'
#
loop_
_entity.id
_entity.type
_entity.pdbx_description
1 polymer ?
#
loop_
_entity_poly.entity_id
_entity_poly.type
_entity_poly.pdbx_seq_one_letter_code
_entity_poly.pdbx_strand_id
1 'polypeptide(L)'
;MPDDKDKLLKALDKFDRFHIYLAGIRENCLLLVSDVELPKEIEVDGQVFTILHYKPEEYLQEVIKREEELFRRYKVYYFVKSYMRRILDTLAYAEVERMSLDNDTFNP
;
A
#
# COMPACT_ATOMS: atom_id res chain seq x y z
N MET A 1 22.47 1.23 -8.73
CA MET A 1 21.18 1.93 -8.90
C MET A 1 20.80 2.49 -7.54
N PRO A 2 20.24 3.71 -7.43
CA PRO A 2 19.74 4.18 -6.14
C PRO A 2 18.71 3.17 -5.64
N ASP A 3 18.86 2.73 -4.39
CA ASP A 3 18.00 1.73 -3.79
C ASP A 3 16.55 2.25 -3.81
N ASP A 4 15.58 1.38 -4.14
CA ASP A 4 14.15 1.76 -4.21
C ASP A 4 13.69 2.40 -2.88
N LYS A 5 14.29 1.94 -1.78
CA LYS A 5 14.12 2.50 -0.44
C LYS A 5 14.54 3.97 -0.37
N ASP A 6 15.74 4.30 -0.84
CA ASP A 6 16.27 5.66 -0.79
C ASP A 6 15.41 6.62 -1.62
N LYS A 7 14.95 6.17 -2.80
CA LYS A 7 14.05 6.94 -3.66
C LYS A 7 12.72 7.23 -2.96
N LEU A 8 12.10 6.22 -2.35
CA LEU A 8 10.85 6.40 -1.61
C LEU A 8 11.04 7.34 -0.42
N LEU A 9 12.10 7.16 0.37
CA LEU A 9 12.33 7.99 1.56
C LEU A 9 12.57 9.46 1.20
N LYS A 10 13.30 9.73 0.12
CA LYS A 10 13.47 11.07 -0.44
C LYS A 10 12.16 11.66 -0.97
N ALA A 11 11.32 10.85 -1.63
CA ALA A 11 9.99 11.29 -2.04
C ALA A 11 9.13 11.68 -0.83
N LEU A 12 9.22 10.91 0.25
CA LEU A 12 8.50 11.17 1.50
C LEU A 12 9.01 12.42 2.24
N ASP A 13 10.25 12.89 2.02
CA ASP A 13 10.73 14.16 2.60
C ASP A 13 9.98 15.38 2.03
N LYS A 14 9.30 15.23 0.89
CA LYS A 14 8.48 16.29 0.28
C LYS A 14 7.06 16.35 0.84
N PHE A 15 6.70 15.43 1.73
CA PHE A 15 5.39 15.35 2.36
C PHE A 15 5.53 15.42 3.88
N ASP A 16 4.46 15.82 4.56
CA ASP A 16 4.40 15.66 6.01
C ASP A 16 4.18 14.18 6.35
N ARG A 17 5.23 13.53 6.86
CA ARG A 17 5.23 12.11 7.22
C ARG A 17 4.23 11.75 8.31
N PHE A 18 3.80 12.72 9.13
CA PHE A 18 2.80 12.50 10.17
C PHE A 18 1.46 12.01 9.60
N HIS A 19 1.15 12.42 8.37
CA HIS A 19 -0.07 12.08 7.66
C HIS A 19 0.04 10.81 6.81
N ILE A 20 1.23 10.19 6.72
CA ILE A 20 1.46 8.98 5.92
C ILE A 20 1.34 7.75 6.81
N TYR A 21 0.49 6.80 6.39
CA TYR A 21 0.21 5.55 7.09
C TYR A 21 0.98 4.38 6.50
N LEU A 22 1.17 4.38 5.17
CA LEU A 22 1.93 3.37 4.44
C LEU A 22 2.51 4.00 3.18
N ALA A 23 3.73 3.63 2.84
CA ALA A 23 4.36 4.00 1.59
C ALA A 23 5.14 2.83 0.99
N GLY A 24 4.92 2.61 -0.30
CA GLY A 24 5.63 1.61 -1.08
C GLY A 24 5.97 2.12 -2.48
N ILE A 25 6.85 1.39 -3.14
CA ILE A 25 7.34 1.74 -4.48
C ILE A 25 7.29 0.51 -5.39
N ARG A 26 6.89 0.77 -6.64
CA ARG A 26 6.93 -0.19 -7.74
C ARG A 26 7.33 0.56 -9.00
N GLU A 27 8.55 0.34 -9.46
CA GLU A 27 9.11 1.02 -10.63
C GLU A 27 9.04 2.56 -10.46
N ASN A 28 8.22 3.24 -11.28
CA ASN A 28 7.99 4.69 -11.23
C ASN A 28 6.68 5.07 -10.55
N CYS A 29 6.05 4.15 -9.80
CA CYS A 29 4.83 4.39 -9.07
C CYS A 29 5.07 4.32 -7.56
N LEU A 30 4.63 5.35 -6.84
CA LEU A 30 4.61 5.37 -5.38
C LEU A 30 3.20 5.08 -4.91
N LEU A 31 3.04 4.03 -4.11
CA LEU A 31 1.81 3.80 -3.35
C LEU A 31 1.91 4.60 -2.06
N LEU A 32 1.01 5.56 -1.86
CA LEU A 32 0.95 6.38 -0.65
C LEU A 32 -0.44 6.29 -0.02
N VAL A 33 -0.48 5.92 1.26
CA VAL A 33 -1.71 5.91 2.05
C VAL A 33 -1.65 7.04 3.04
N SER A 34 -2.57 8.01 2.94
CA SER A 34 -2.60 9.19 3.80
C SER A 34 -4.00 9.74 4.01
N ASP A 35 -4.19 10.46 5.11
CA ASP A 35 -5.44 11.17 5.43
C ASP A 35 -5.57 12.54 4.73
N VAL A 36 -4.48 13.06 4.19
CA VAL A 36 -4.43 14.26 3.34
C VAL A 36 -4.35 13.91 1.85
N GLU A 37 -4.88 14.80 1.01
CA GLU A 37 -4.72 14.69 -0.45
C GLU A 37 -3.26 14.92 -0.85
N LEU A 38 -2.82 14.17 -1.85
CA LEU A 38 -1.47 14.23 -2.40
C LEU A 38 -1.52 14.58 -3.90
N PRO A 39 -0.48 15.22 -4.45
CA PRO A 39 -0.38 15.44 -5.89
C PRO A 39 -0.35 14.09 -6.62
N LYS A 40 -0.76 14.10 -7.89
CA LYS A 40 -0.74 12.89 -8.74
C LYS A 40 0.65 12.45 -9.15
N GLU A 41 1.62 13.35 -9.10
CA GLU A 41 3.00 13.10 -9.51
C GLU A 41 3.97 13.88 -8.62
N ILE A 42 5.20 13.38 -8.54
CA ILE A 42 6.30 14.03 -7.85
C ILE A 42 7.60 13.78 -8.57
N GLU A 43 8.45 14.80 -8.67
CA GLU A 43 9.80 14.66 -9.20
C GLU A 43 10.82 14.53 -8.06
N VAL A 44 11.70 13.54 -8.11
CA VAL A 44 12.79 13.34 -7.13
C VAL A 44 14.06 13.01 -7.89
N ASP A 45 15.13 13.78 -7.67
CA ASP A 45 16.43 13.60 -8.33
C ASP A 45 16.34 13.52 -9.88
N GLY A 46 15.44 14.31 -10.48
CA GLY A 46 15.22 14.32 -11.93
C GLY A 46 14.38 13.15 -12.47
N GLN A 47 13.87 12.28 -11.59
CA GLN A 47 12.96 11.19 -11.94
C GLN A 47 11.53 11.53 -11.50
N VAL A 48 10.59 11.46 -12.45
CA VAL A 48 9.15 11.65 -12.16
C VAL A 48 8.53 10.33 -11.72
N PHE A 49 7.81 10.38 -10.61
CA PHE A 49 7.03 9.28 -10.08
C PHE A 49 5.55 9.62 -10.09
N THR A 50 4.72 8.68 -10.51
CA THR A 50 3.27 8.76 -10.35
C THR A 50 2.91 8.34 -8.93
N ILE A 51 1.95 9.02 -8.31
CA ILE A 51 1.45 8.72 -6.98
C ILE A 51 0.09 8.03 -7.12
N LEU A 52 0.04 6.79 -6.63
CA LEU A 52 -1.19 6.07 -6.37
C LEU A 52 -1.58 6.32 -4.92
N HIS A 53 -2.52 7.24 -4.73
CA HIS A 53 -2.99 7.66 -3.41
C HIS A 53 -4.27 6.93 -3.01
N TYR A 54 -4.33 6.52 -1.73
CA TYR A 54 -5.55 6.04 -1.09
C TYR A 54 -5.72 6.66 0.29
N LYS A 55 -6.97 6.86 0.70
CA LYS A 55 -7.27 7.10 2.12
C LYS A 55 -7.09 5.80 2.91
N PRO A 56 -6.79 5.86 4.24
CA PRO A 56 -6.53 4.64 5.03
C PRO A 56 -7.66 3.61 4.97
N GLU A 57 -8.90 4.03 5.21
CA GLU A 57 -10.03 3.09 5.20
C GLU A 57 -10.35 2.58 3.79
N GLU A 58 -10.13 3.38 2.76
CA GLU A 58 -10.29 2.96 1.36
C GLU A 58 -9.27 1.89 0.98
N TYR A 59 -7.99 2.09 1.34
CA TYR A 59 -6.94 1.14 1.06
C TYR A 59 -7.21 -0.22 1.71
N LEU A 60 -7.73 -0.25 2.94
CA LEU A 60 -8.10 -1.49 3.63
C LEU A 60 -9.19 -2.28 2.88
N GLN A 61 -10.11 -1.60 2.20
CA GLN A 61 -11.13 -2.28 1.40
C GLN A 61 -10.57 -2.74 0.06
N GLU A 62 -9.74 -1.93 -0.57
CA GLU A 62 -9.16 -2.23 -1.89
C GLU A 62 -8.11 -3.33 -1.82
N VAL A 63 -7.34 -3.42 -0.73
CA VAL A 63 -6.29 -4.44 -0.57
C VAL A 63 -6.87 -5.86 -0.49
N ILE A 64 -8.10 -6.03 0.00
CA ILE A 64 -8.80 -7.32 -0.01
C ILE A 64 -9.13 -7.76 -1.43
N LYS A 65 -9.63 -6.83 -2.24
CA LYS A 65 -10.11 -7.10 -3.61
C LYS A 65 -8.95 -7.29 -4.59
N ARG A 66 -7.85 -6.58 -4.35
CA ARG A 66 -6.72 -6.43 -5.29
C ARG A 66 -5.38 -6.66 -4.59
N GLU A 67 -5.32 -7.68 -3.73
CA GLU A 67 -4.17 -8.01 -2.89
C GLU A 67 -2.85 -8.08 -3.69
N GLU A 68 -2.87 -8.81 -4.80
CA GLU A 68 -1.69 -8.98 -5.66
C GLU A 68 -1.21 -7.64 -6.23
N GLU A 69 -2.14 -6.79 -6.67
CA GLU A 69 -1.82 -5.56 -7.38
C GLU A 69 -1.39 -4.41 -6.46
N LEU A 70 -2.00 -4.33 -5.27
CA LEU A 70 -1.88 -3.21 -4.34
C LEU A 70 -0.97 -3.48 -3.13
N PHE A 71 -0.77 -4.75 -2.77
CA PHE A 71 0.09 -5.11 -1.64
C PHE A 71 1.34 -5.85 -2.10
N ARG A 72 1.19 -7.00 -2.79
CA ARG A 72 2.32 -7.89 -3.10
C ARG A 72 3.32 -7.31 -4.08
N ARG A 73 2.85 -6.54 -5.07
CA ARG A 73 3.71 -5.92 -6.10
C ARG A 73 4.45 -4.66 -5.65
N TYR A 74 4.08 -4.07 -4.52
CA TYR A 74 4.74 -2.88 -4.01
C TYR A 74 5.75 -3.26 -2.92
N LYS A 75 6.98 -2.73 -3.04
CA LYS A 75 7.95 -2.83 -1.96
C LYS A 75 7.65 -1.76 -0.93
N VAL A 76 7.11 -2.14 0.21
CA VAL A 76 6.78 -1.22 1.31
C VAL A 76 8.04 -0.97 2.15
N TYR A 77 8.43 0.29 2.28
CA TYR A 77 9.59 0.68 3.09
C TYR A 77 9.26 1.62 4.25
N TYR A 78 8.04 2.17 4.28
CA TYR A 78 7.55 2.96 5.39
C TYR A 78 6.12 2.57 5.72
N PHE A 79 5.82 2.38 7.00
CA PHE A 79 4.48 2.10 7.48
C PHE A 79 4.36 2.41 8.96
N VAL A 80 3.17 2.87 9.35
CA VAL A 80 2.77 2.93 10.75
C VAL A 80 2.46 1.52 11.21
N LYS A 81 3.12 1.06 12.29
CA LYS A 81 3.05 -0.33 12.77
C LYS A 81 1.62 -0.82 13.03
N SER A 82 0.79 0.00 13.67
CA SER A 82 -0.61 -0.34 13.96
C SER A 82 -1.43 -0.49 12.68
N TYR A 83 -1.14 0.34 11.67
CA TYR A 83 -1.84 0.30 10.39
C TYR A 83 -1.46 -0.93 9.57
N MET A 84 -0.17 -1.29 9.50
CA MET A 84 0.27 -2.54 8.86
C MET A 84 -0.38 -3.77 9.51
N ARG A 85 -0.52 -3.77 10.84
CA ARG A 85 -1.24 -4.85 11.53
C ARG A 85 -2.69 -4.97 11.04
N ARG A 86 -3.42 -3.85 10.93
CA ARG A 86 -4.79 -3.86 10.40
C ARG A 86 -4.85 -4.46 8.99
N ILE A 87 -3.92 -4.09 8.09
CA ILE A 87 -3.86 -4.65 6.74
C ILE A 87 -3.70 -6.17 6.80
N LEU A 88 -2.74 -6.67 7.58
CA LEU A 88 -2.47 -8.10 7.69
C LEU A 88 -3.65 -8.87 8.30
N ASP A 89 -4.26 -8.33 9.35
CA ASP A 89 -5.45 -8.92 9.99
C ASP A 89 -6.62 -9.00 8.99
N THR A 90 -6.81 -7.94 8.20
CA THR A 90 -7.84 -7.88 7.15
C THR A 90 -7.59 -8.90 6.04
N LEU A 91 -6.34 -9.04 5.56
CA LEU A 91 -5.99 -10.05 4.54
C LEU A 91 -6.15 -11.47 5.08
N ALA A 92 -5.72 -11.72 6.32
CA ALA A 92 -5.88 -13.03 6.97
C ALA A 92 -7.36 -13.39 7.15
N TYR A 93 -8.19 -12.44 7.57
CA TYR A 93 -9.64 -12.64 7.67
C TYR A 93 -10.26 -13.01 6.31
N ALA A 94 -9.95 -12.25 5.26
CA ALA A 94 -10.47 -12.50 3.92
C ALA A 94 -10.05 -13.87 3.38
N GLU A 95 -8.83 -14.32 3.69
CA GLU A 95 -8.37 -15.66 3.30
C GLU A 95 -9.15 -16.77 4.03
N VAL A 96 -9.39 -16.61 5.34
CA VAL A 96 -10.21 -17.57 6.11
C VAL A 96 -11.64 -17.63 5.57
N GLU A 97 -12.23 -16.49 5.22
CA GLU A 97 -13.56 -16.43 4.61
C GLU A 97 -13.61 -17.18 3.28
N ARG A 98 -12.62 -16.99 2.40
CA ARG A 98 -12.48 -17.73 1.13
C ARG A 98 -12.40 -19.25 1.37
N MET A 99 -11.51 -19.68 2.27
CA MET A 99 -11.35 -21.10 2.60
C MET A 99 -12.61 -21.73 3.20
N SER A 100 -13.41 -20.96 3.94
CA SER A 100 -14.66 -21.45 4.53
C SER A 100 -15.73 -21.69 3.47
N LEU A 101 -15.85 -20.79 2.49
CA LEU A 101 -16.77 -20.93 1.36
C LEU A 101 -16.39 -22.12 0.44
N ASP A 102 -15.09 -22.35 0.26
CA ASP A 102 -14.59 -23.49 -0.50
C ASP A 102 -14.89 -24.83 0.21
N ASN A 103 -14.88 -24.87 1.55
CA ASN A 103 -15.23 -26.09 2.29
C ASN A 103 -16.74 -26.41 2.25
N ASP A 104 -17.61 -25.40 2.26
CA ASP A 104 -19.06 -25.61 2.20
C ASP A 104 -19.54 -26.10 0.80
N THR A 105 -18.77 -25.83 -0.25
CA THR A 105 -19.07 -26.29 -1.62
C THR A 105 -18.64 -27.73 -1.90
N PHE A 106 -17.86 -28.35 -1.01
CA PHE A 106 -17.40 -29.75 -1.12
C PHE A 106 -18.20 -30.75 -0.25
N ASN A 107 -19.38 -30.36 0.25
CA ASN A 107 -20.27 -31.26 0.97
C ASN A 107 -21.37 -31.80 0.01
N PRO A 108 -21.21 -33.00 -0.59
CA PRO A 108 -22.24 -33.62 -1.43
C PRO A 108 -23.46 -34.12 -0.64
#